data_AF-A0A2E1ZB76-F1
#
_entry.id   AF-A0A2E1ZB76-F1
#
_cell.length_a   1.000
_cell.length_b   1.000
_cell.length_c   1.000
_cell.angle_alpha   90.00
_cell.angle_beta   90.00
_cell.angle_gamma   90.00
#
_symmetry.space_group_name_H-M   'P 1'
#
loop_
_entity.id
_entity.type
_entity.pdbx_description
1 polymer ?
#
loop_
_entity_poly.entity_id
_entity_poly.type
_entity_poly.pdbx_seq_one_letter_code
_entity_poly.pdbx_strand_id
1 'polypeptide(L)'
;MEDMVTQILAHINAYQKSMKTVVKEILSEGVELEETVFYPGGGGQPSDTGLLKFDDIDLNIHGMKRIGNQLIHLTDGPKPRVGQEIEGVIDWDRRYQLMRTHTALHILCGVIWRDFGVQVTGGNMKPLEARMDFELDEISSDFAITVQRAIDIEVAKKREITVKFLPREEAFKIPDLIRTKINLLPPNIQEVRIVEIVGLDIQADGGTHVSNTIDIGKIRIIGHESKGKRNKRLRITVEDAD
;
A
#
# COMPACT_ATOMS: atom_id res chain seq x y z
N MET A 1 -29.57 -12.33 6.10
CA MET A 1 -28.77 -11.23 5.54
C MET A 1 -27.38 -11.79 5.39
N GLU A 2 -26.86 -11.81 4.17
CA GLU A 2 -25.48 -12.20 3.94
C GLU A 2 -24.62 -11.17 4.68
N ASP A 3 -23.75 -11.60 5.59
CA ASP A 3 -22.83 -10.71 6.31
C ASP A 3 -21.86 -10.10 5.30
N MET A 4 -22.26 -9.00 4.67
CA MET A 4 -21.43 -8.31 3.69
C MET A 4 -20.22 -7.74 4.42
N VAL A 5 -19.04 -8.12 3.95
CA VAL A 5 -17.75 -7.59 4.42
C VAL A 5 -17.67 -6.11 4.03
N THR A 6 -17.11 -5.26 4.91
CA THR A 6 -16.88 -3.84 4.60
C THR A 6 -16.22 -3.66 3.24
N GLN A 7 -16.85 -2.88 2.36
CA GLN A 7 -16.30 -2.57 1.04
C GLN A 7 -15.19 -1.51 1.17
N ILE A 8 -13.99 -1.81 0.69
CA ILE A 8 -12.83 -0.90 0.80
C ILE A 8 -12.69 -0.10 -0.51
N LEU A 9 -13.22 1.11 -0.50
CA LEU A 9 -13.22 2.03 -1.65
C LEU A 9 -11.80 2.46 -2.06
N ALA A 10 -10.86 2.49 -1.11
CA ALA A 10 -9.45 2.83 -1.37
C ALA A 10 -8.77 1.88 -2.38
N HIS A 11 -9.26 0.64 -2.54
CA HIS A 11 -8.74 -0.29 -3.54
C HIS A 11 -9.16 0.09 -4.97
N ILE A 12 -10.32 0.74 -5.11
CA ILE A 12 -10.91 1.16 -6.38
C ILE A 12 -10.38 2.55 -6.76
N ASN A 13 -10.43 3.49 -5.81
CA ASN A 13 -9.97 4.86 -6.00
C ASN A 13 -9.12 5.31 -4.79
N ALA A 14 -7.80 5.19 -4.91
CA ALA A 14 -6.86 5.61 -3.87
C ALA A 14 -6.88 7.12 -3.57
N TYR A 15 -7.40 7.94 -4.49
CA TYR A 15 -7.50 9.41 -4.37
C TYR A 15 -8.81 9.88 -3.72
N GLN A 16 -9.75 8.97 -3.44
CA GLN A 16 -10.96 9.32 -2.72
C GLN A 16 -10.62 9.64 -1.26
N LYS A 17 -10.88 10.89 -0.85
CA LYS A 17 -10.49 11.41 0.48
C LYS A 17 -11.59 11.31 1.51
N SER A 18 -12.85 11.30 1.07
CA SER A 18 -14.00 11.16 1.93
C SER A 18 -15.12 10.33 1.31
N MET A 19 -16.04 9.89 2.15
CA MET A 19 -17.27 9.21 1.76
C MET A 19 -18.35 9.48 2.81
N LYS A 20 -19.60 9.28 2.41
CA LYS A 20 -20.68 8.97 3.34
C LYS A 20 -20.81 7.46 3.46
N THR A 21 -21.10 6.95 4.66
CA THR A 21 -21.36 5.53 4.92
C THR A 21 -22.29 5.38 6.11
N VAL A 22 -22.81 4.17 6.32
CA VAL A 22 -23.55 3.78 7.51
C VAL A 22 -22.68 3.02 8.49
N VAL A 23 -22.90 3.24 9.78
CA VAL A 23 -22.31 2.47 10.88
C VAL A 23 -23.00 1.11 10.95
N LYS A 24 -22.26 0.04 10.70
CA LYS A 24 -22.77 -1.33 10.67
C LYS A 24 -22.82 -1.93 12.08
N GLU A 25 -21.69 -1.87 12.81
CA GLU A 25 -21.59 -2.39 14.17
C GLU A 25 -20.66 -1.53 15.04
N ILE A 26 -20.79 -1.70 16.36
CA ILE A 26 -19.98 -1.01 17.36
C ILE A 26 -19.39 -2.05 18.30
N LEU A 27 -18.06 -2.01 18.45
CA LEU A 27 -17.32 -2.81 19.41
C LEU A 27 -16.67 -1.92 20.47
N SER A 28 -16.05 -2.52 21.48
CA SER A 28 -15.36 -1.76 22.52
C SER A 28 -14.20 -0.94 21.95
N GLU A 29 -13.51 -1.50 20.95
CA GLU A 29 -12.31 -0.98 20.31
C GLU A 29 -12.59 0.02 19.19
N GLY A 30 -13.82 0.08 18.66
CA GLY A 30 -14.09 0.86 17.46
C GLY A 30 -15.43 0.61 16.80
N VAL A 31 -15.50 0.99 15.52
CA VAL A 31 -16.72 0.90 14.69
C VAL A 31 -16.47 0.14 13.39
N GLU A 32 -17.42 -0.70 13.01
CA GLU A 32 -17.49 -1.31 11.68
C GLU A 32 -18.40 -0.45 10.79
N LEU A 33 -17.98 -0.23 9.55
CA LEU A 33 -18.71 0.55 8.55
C LEU A 33 -19.13 -0.36 7.39
N GLU A 34 -20.19 0.00 6.67
CA GLU A 34 -20.61 -0.72 5.45
C GLU A 34 -19.58 -0.55 4.33
N GLU A 35 -19.11 0.67 4.10
CA GLU A 35 -18.04 1.01 3.16
C GLU A 35 -16.93 1.78 3.88
N THR A 36 -15.72 1.81 3.32
CA THR A 36 -14.62 2.62 3.85
C THR A 36 -13.65 3.16 2.81
N VAL A 37 -13.33 4.45 2.90
CA VAL A 37 -12.22 5.10 2.18
C VAL A 37 -10.87 4.91 2.90
N PHE A 38 -10.88 4.43 4.13
CA PHE A 38 -9.66 4.20 4.91
C PHE A 38 -9.00 2.91 4.44
N TYR A 39 -7.70 2.98 4.15
CA TYR A 39 -6.93 1.80 3.75
C TYR A 39 -6.53 1.00 5.01
N PRO A 40 -6.94 -0.28 5.16
CA PRO A 40 -6.80 -1.03 6.41
C PRO A 40 -5.35 -1.38 6.79
N GLY A 41 -4.38 -1.13 5.92
CA GLY A 41 -3.02 -1.63 6.08
C GLY A 41 -2.86 -3.04 5.49
N GLY A 42 -1.61 -3.42 5.23
CA GLY A 42 -1.28 -4.72 4.61
C GLY A 42 -0.04 -4.61 3.74
N GLY A 43 0.64 -5.73 3.47
CA GLY A 43 1.82 -5.75 2.58
C GLY A 43 3.02 -4.91 3.04
N GLY A 44 3.02 -4.42 4.29
CA GLY A 44 4.01 -3.47 4.81
C GLY A 44 3.58 -2.00 4.72
N GLN A 45 2.44 -1.70 4.09
CA GLN A 45 1.79 -0.38 4.16
C GLN A 45 1.05 -0.23 5.50
N PRO A 46 1.34 0.81 6.29
CA PRO A 46 0.54 1.17 7.46
C PRO A 46 -0.91 1.50 7.09
N SER A 47 -1.82 1.29 8.04
CA SER A 47 -3.19 1.76 7.91
C SER A 47 -3.27 3.29 7.84
N ASP A 48 -4.37 3.73 7.24
CA ASP A 48 -4.80 5.11 7.28
C ASP A 48 -5.26 5.55 8.67
N THR A 49 -5.23 6.87 8.85
CA THR A 49 -5.82 7.60 9.98
C THR A 49 -6.76 8.68 9.44
N GLY A 50 -7.57 9.28 10.29
CA GLY A 50 -8.47 10.36 9.90
C GLY A 50 -9.62 10.55 10.88
N LEU A 51 -10.78 10.96 10.37
CA LEU A 51 -11.94 11.35 11.15
C LEU A 51 -13.21 10.64 10.66
N LEU A 52 -14.09 10.30 11.60
CA LEU A 52 -15.51 10.07 11.35
C LEU A 52 -16.29 11.27 11.89
N LYS A 53 -17.15 11.85 11.06
CA LYS A 53 -17.94 13.05 11.40
C LYS A 53 -19.41 12.72 11.50
N PHE A 54 -20.03 13.07 12.63
CA PHE A 54 -21.45 12.86 12.91
C PHE A 54 -21.90 13.72 14.09
N ASP A 55 -23.16 14.17 14.12
CA ASP A 55 -23.75 14.92 15.26
C ASP A 55 -22.81 16.03 15.83
N ASP A 56 -22.15 16.80 14.97
CA ASP A 56 -21.14 17.84 15.30
C ASP A 56 -19.88 17.33 16.06
N ILE A 57 -19.61 16.03 16.00
CA ILE A 57 -18.44 15.36 16.56
C ILE A 57 -17.48 14.97 15.43
N ASP A 58 -16.20 15.31 15.62
CA ASP A 58 -15.08 14.80 14.83
C ASP A 58 -14.36 13.69 15.64
N LEU A 59 -14.64 12.43 15.31
CA LEU A 59 -14.09 11.26 15.99
C LEU A 59 -12.80 10.78 15.32
N ASN A 60 -11.69 10.80 16.06
CA ASN A 60 -10.39 10.35 15.55
C ASN A 60 -10.34 8.83 15.30
N ILE A 61 -9.90 8.45 14.11
CA ILE A 61 -9.53 7.09 13.73
C ILE A 61 -8.02 7.00 13.66
N HIS A 62 -7.44 6.19 14.54
CA HIS A 62 -5.97 6.02 14.66
C HIS A 62 -5.46 4.72 14.02
N GLY A 63 -6.34 3.94 13.40
CA GLY A 63 -5.97 2.74 12.64
C GLY A 63 -7.17 1.82 12.42
N MET A 64 -6.89 0.64 11.88
CA MET A 64 -7.90 -0.39 11.65
C MET A 64 -7.37 -1.76 12.08
N LYS A 65 -8.29 -2.66 12.40
CA LYS A 65 -7.99 -4.05 12.73
C LYS A 65 -9.07 -4.96 12.17
N ARG A 66 -8.66 -6.13 11.67
CA ARG A 66 -9.60 -7.21 11.36
C ARG A 66 -9.88 -8.04 12.60
N ILE A 67 -11.15 -8.22 12.94
CA ILE A 67 -11.63 -9.10 14.02
C ILE A 67 -12.61 -10.07 13.37
N GLY A 68 -12.19 -11.32 13.18
CA GLY A 68 -12.90 -12.25 12.31
C GLY A 68 -13.02 -11.68 10.89
N ASN A 69 -14.24 -11.55 10.39
CA ASN A 69 -14.53 -10.95 9.08
C ASN A 69 -14.79 -9.44 9.13
N GLN A 70 -14.87 -8.85 10.32
CA GLN A 70 -15.19 -7.43 10.50
C GLN A 70 -13.95 -6.56 10.35
N LEU A 71 -14.10 -5.40 9.72
CA LEU A 71 -13.07 -4.37 9.64
C LEU A 71 -13.40 -3.23 10.61
N ILE A 72 -12.66 -3.18 11.72
CA ILE A 72 -12.93 -2.25 12.81
C ILE A 72 -12.02 -1.03 12.68
N HIS A 73 -12.64 0.15 12.64
CA HIS A 73 -11.97 1.46 12.68
C HIS A 73 -11.75 1.82 14.15
N LEU A 74 -10.49 1.84 14.56
CA LEU A 74 -10.10 1.95 15.97
C LEU A 74 -10.24 3.39 16.46
N THR A 75 -10.90 3.55 17.61
CA THR A 75 -11.12 4.84 18.24
C THR A 75 -11.41 4.74 19.74
N ASP A 76 -10.97 5.75 20.49
CA ASP A 76 -11.21 5.87 21.94
C ASP A 76 -12.31 6.90 22.28
N GLY A 77 -12.88 7.58 21.29
CA GLY A 77 -13.83 8.66 21.49
C GLY A 77 -15.30 8.23 21.59
N PRO A 78 -16.22 9.20 21.66
CA PRO A 78 -17.66 8.92 21.64
C PRO A 78 -18.02 8.20 20.34
N LYS A 79 -18.70 7.06 20.44
CA LYS A 79 -19.08 6.25 19.27
C LYS A 79 -20.45 6.70 18.73
N PRO A 80 -20.66 6.66 17.40
CA PRO A 80 -21.97 6.92 16.79
C PRO A 80 -22.99 5.84 17.15
N ARG A 81 -24.19 5.89 16.58
CA ARG A 81 -25.22 4.83 16.70
C ARG A 81 -25.11 3.85 15.54
N VAL A 82 -25.43 2.57 15.78
CA VAL A 82 -25.64 1.60 14.69
C VAL A 82 -26.75 2.11 13.78
N GLY A 83 -26.55 2.01 12.46
CA GLY A 83 -27.47 2.52 11.44
C GLY A 83 -27.37 4.03 11.16
N GLN A 84 -26.48 4.76 11.84
CA GLN A 84 -26.28 6.19 11.62
C GLN A 84 -25.47 6.44 10.33
N GLU A 85 -25.93 7.37 9.49
CA GLU A 85 -25.12 7.92 8.39
C GLU A 85 -24.05 8.85 8.98
N ILE A 86 -22.81 8.65 8.57
CA ILE A 86 -21.64 9.42 8.99
C ILE A 86 -20.78 9.78 7.77
N GLU A 87 -19.91 10.79 7.91
CA GLU A 87 -18.88 11.07 6.90
C GLU A 87 -17.51 10.55 7.38
N GLY A 88 -16.85 9.73 6.58
CA GLY A 88 -15.46 9.34 6.81
C GLY A 88 -14.52 10.22 6.00
N VAL A 89 -13.49 10.79 6.64
CA VAL A 89 -12.47 11.65 6.01
C VAL A 89 -11.09 11.18 6.41
N ILE A 90 -10.23 10.82 5.44
CA ILE A 90 -8.86 10.36 5.74
C ILE A 90 -7.91 11.55 5.96
N ASP A 91 -6.83 11.31 6.69
CA ASP A 91 -5.63 12.16 6.68
C ASP A 91 -4.97 12.04 5.30
N TRP A 92 -5.30 12.98 4.42
CA TRP A 92 -4.85 12.97 3.03
C TRP A 92 -3.34 13.09 2.89
N ASP A 93 -2.70 13.93 3.71
CA ASP A 93 -1.26 14.16 3.60
C ASP A 93 -0.50 12.88 3.95
N ARG A 94 -0.92 12.19 5.03
CA ARG A 94 -0.40 10.87 5.37
C ARG A 94 -0.65 9.86 4.25
N ARG A 95 -1.88 9.76 3.75
CA ARG A 95 -2.24 8.81 2.67
C ARG A 95 -1.38 9.05 1.43
N TYR A 96 -1.23 10.29 1.00
CA TYR A 96 -0.48 10.64 -0.20
C TYR A 96 1.01 10.33 -0.04
N GLN A 97 1.59 10.63 1.12
CA GLN A 97 2.97 10.23 1.44
C GLN A 97 3.15 8.70 1.41
N LEU A 98 2.18 7.93 1.91
CA LEU A 98 2.19 6.46 1.81
C LEU A 98 2.06 5.96 0.36
N MET A 99 1.19 6.56 -0.45
CA MET A 99 1.06 6.25 -1.88
C MET A 99 2.38 6.47 -2.65
N ARG A 100 3.06 7.58 -2.35
CA ARG A 100 4.38 7.90 -2.92
C ARG A 100 5.42 6.86 -2.51
N THR A 101 5.52 6.54 -1.22
CA THR A 101 6.44 5.52 -0.71
C THR A 101 6.16 4.14 -1.29
N HIS A 102 4.90 3.74 -1.41
CA HIS A 102 4.54 2.43 -1.96
C HIS A 102 4.94 2.32 -3.43
N THR A 103 4.65 3.35 -4.21
CA THR A 103 5.03 3.39 -5.63
C THR A 103 6.55 3.42 -5.79
N ALA A 104 7.28 4.11 -4.91
CA ALA A 104 8.74 4.05 -4.87
C ALA A 104 9.28 2.64 -4.59
N LEU A 105 8.63 1.87 -3.70
CA LEU A 105 8.97 0.47 -3.46
C LEU A 105 8.73 -0.41 -4.70
N HIS A 106 7.68 -0.16 -5.48
CA HIS A 106 7.44 -0.85 -6.75
C HIS A 106 8.51 -0.51 -7.80
N ILE A 107 8.93 0.75 -7.91
CA ILE A 107 10.04 1.13 -8.82
C ILE A 107 11.33 0.41 -8.39
N LEU A 108 11.67 0.43 -7.11
CA LEU A 108 12.84 -0.27 -6.59
C LEU A 108 12.75 -1.78 -6.87
N CYS A 109 11.60 -2.40 -6.62
CA CYS A 109 11.37 -3.82 -6.90
C CYS A 109 11.51 -4.14 -8.39
N GLY A 110 10.86 -3.36 -9.26
CA GLY A 110 10.89 -3.53 -10.71
C GLY A 110 12.30 -3.36 -11.29
N VAL A 111 13.06 -2.37 -10.82
CA VAL A 111 14.48 -2.16 -11.22
C VAL A 111 15.33 -3.37 -10.78
N ILE A 112 15.22 -3.78 -9.52
CA ILE A 112 16.02 -4.90 -9.00
C ILE A 112 15.69 -6.21 -9.74
N TRP A 113 14.40 -6.45 -10.00
CA TRP A 113 13.97 -7.61 -10.75
C TRP A 113 14.48 -7.59 -12.20
N ARG A 114 14.26 -6.48 -12.92
CA ARG A 114 14.62 -6.35 -14.34
C ARG A 114 16.13 -6.48 -14.56
N ASP A 115 16.93 -5.82 -13.73
CA ASP A 115 18.37 -5.68 -13.98
C ASP A 115 19.19 -6.82 -13.35
N PHE A 116 18.66 -7.46 -12.30
CA PHE A 116 19.41 -8.46 -11.53
C PHE A 116 18.68 -9.80 -11.35
N GLY A 117 17.40 -9.91 -11.70
CA GLY A 117 16.62 -11.15 -11.57
C GLY A 117 16.35 -11.56 -10.12
N VAL A 118 16.29 -10.60 -9.20
CA VAL A 118 16.29 -10.87 -7.75
C VAL A 118 14.92 -10.62 -7.13
N GLN A 119 14.47 -11.58 -6.32
CA GLN A 119 13.17 -11.52 -5.64
C GLN A 119 13.21 -10.70 -4.34
N VAL A 120 12.05 -10.13 -4.01
CA VAL A 120 11.81 -9.49 -2.71
C VAL A 120 11.54 -10.55 -1.66
N THR A 121 12.24 -10.45 -0.53
CA THR A 121 12.06 -11.33 0.64
C THR A 121 11.34 -10.66 1.80
N GLY A 122 11.15 -9.34 1.75
CA GLY A 122 10.31 -8.59 2.67
C GLY A 122 10.42 -7.09 2.51
N GLY A 123 9.51 -6.35 3.12
CA GLY A 123 9.53 -4.89 3.09
C GLY A 123 8.78 -4.32 4.29
N ASN A 124 8.97 -3.04 4.55
CA ASN A 124 8.09 -2.26 5.42
C ASN A 124 8.22 -0.78 5.05
N MET A 125 7.17 -0.01 5.28
CA MET A 125 7.22 1.42 5.02
C MET A 125 6.53 2.26 6.10
N LYS A 126 6.89 3.54 6.07
CA LYS A 126 6.28 4.66 6.78
C LYS A 126 6.07 5.78 5.75
N PRO A 127 5.35 6.86 6.10
CA PRO A 127 5.29 8.02 5.22
C PRO A 127 6.70 8.48 4.85
N LEU A 128 6.98 8.56 3.54
CA LEU A 128 8.25 8.98 2.93
C LEU A 128 9.51 8.16 3.26
N GLU A 129 9.40 7.05 3.99
CA GLU A 129 10.54 6.20 4.34
C GLU A 129 10.21 4.71 4.18
N ALA A 130 11.13 3.95 3.61
CA ALA A 130 10.91 2.54 3.35
C ALA A 130 12.19 1.71 3.46
N ARG A 131 11.98 0.40 3.62
CA ARG A 131 13.03 -0.60 3.42
C ARG A 131 12.49 -1.76 2.62
N MET A 132 13.36 -2.35 1.80
CA MET A 132 13.05 -3.57 1.06
C MET A 132 14.25 -4.52 1.15
N ASP A 133 13.93 -5.80 1.30
CA ASP A 133 14.85 -6.90 1.50
C ASP A 133 14.83 -7.80 0.26
N PHE A 134 16.00 -8.25 -0.16
CA PHE A 134 16.23 -8.95 -1.42
C PHE A 134 17.07 -10.19 -1.22
N GLU A 135 16.82 -11.22 -2.04
CA GLU A 135 17.64 -12.43 -2.08
C GLU A 135 18.95 -12.19 -2.83
N LEU A 136 19.88 -11.49 -2.18
CA LEU A 136 21.21 -11.15 -2.70
C LEU A 136 22.31 -11.81 -1.88
N ASP A 137 23.33 -12.34 -2.56
CA ASP A 137 24.53 -12.89 -1.91
C ASP A 137 25.40 -11.78 -1.31
N GLU A 138 25.55 -10.66 -2.01
CA GLU A 138 26.36 -9.52 -1.61
C GLU A 138 25.64 -8.20 -1.86
N ILE A 139 26.01 -7.15 -1.10
CA ILE A 139 25.55 -5.78 -1.31
C ILE A 139 26.71 -4.84 -1.06
N SER A 140 26.85 -3.82 -1.92
CA SER A 140 27.93 -2.84 -1.85
C SER A 140 27.40 -1.44 -2.15
N SER A 141 28.21 -0.43 -1.85
CA SER A 141 27.88 0.95 -2.21
C SER A 141 27.80 1.15 -3.72
N ASP A 142 28.64 0.45 -4.51
CA ASP A 142 28.59 0.52 -5.98
C ASP A 142 27.30 -0.09 -6.53
N PHE A 143 26.82 -1.19 -5.92
CA PHE A 143 25.51 -1.74 -6.23
C PHE A 143 24.40 -0.73 -5.93
N ALA A 144 24.41 -0.12 -4.74
CA ALA A 144 23.43 0.89 -4.37
C ALA A 144 23.44 2.10 -5.31
N ILE A 145 24.61 2.58 -5.74
CA ILE A 145 24.75 3.67 -6.73
C ILE A 145 24.18 3.26 -8.08
N THR A 146 24.43 2.02 -8.51
CA THR A 146 23.90 1.49 -9.78
C THR A 146 22.38 1.45 -9.75
N VAL A 147 21.80 0.93 -8.67
CA VAL A 147 20.34 0.86 -8.47
C VAL A 147 19.75 2.27 -8.39
N GLN A 148 20.38 3.20 -7.68
CA GLN A 148 19.93 4.59 -7.59
C GLN A 148 19.80 5.23 -8.98
N ARG A 149 20.83 5.10 -9.83
CA ARG A 149 20.81 5.63 -11.20
C ARG A 149 19.67 5.04 -12.03
N ALA A 150 19.43 3.74 -11.89
CA ALA A 150 18.33 3.08 -12.59
C ALA A 150 16.96 3.58 -12.10
N ILE A 151 16.78 3.78 -10.79
CA ILE A 151 15.57 4.37 -10.21
C ILE A 151 15.33 5.79 -10.74
N ASP A 152 16.37 6.64 -10.76
CA ASP A 152 16.26 8.02 -11.24
C ASP A 152 15.78 8.08 -12.69
N ILE A 153 16.30 7.19 -13.54
CA ILE A 153 15.87 7.03 -14.93
C ILE A 153 14.39 6.64 -15.00
N GLU A 154 13.94 5.68 -14.18
CA GLU A 154 12.54 5.23 -14.20
C GLU A 154 11.56 6.28 -13.69
N VAL A 155 11.91 7.03 -12.65
CA VAL A 155 11.10 8.15 -12.15
C VAL A 155 10.94 9.22 -13.23
N ALA A 156 12.04 9.58 -13.92
CA ALA A 156 12.05 10.60 -14.96
C ALA A 156 11.20 10.27 -16.19
N LYS A 157 10.83 8.99 -16.39
CA LYS A 157 9.98 8.56 -17.51
C LYS A 157 8.51 8.92 -17.37
N LYS A 158 8.06 9.42 -16.21
CA LYS A 158 6.67 9.87 -15.97
C LYS A 158 5.64 8.81 -16.36
N ARG A 159 5.89 7.56 -15.95
CA ARG A 159 5.08 6.41 -16.34
C ARG A 159 3.73 6.46 -15.64
N GLU A 160 2.70 6.09 -16.36
CA GLU A 160 1.37 5.86 -15.79
C GLU A 160 1.41 4.64 -14.86
N ILE A 161 0.67 4.73 -13.75
CA ILE A 161 0.36 3.60 -12.87
C ILE A 161 -1.11 3.25 -13.06
N THR A 162 -1.36 2.02 -13.47
CA THR A 162 -2.71 1.51 -13.71
C THR A 162 -3.07 0.44 -12.68
N VAL A 163 -4.37 0.35 -12.36
CA VAL A 163 -4.94 -0.66 -11.48
C VAL A 163 -5.98 -1.44 -12.25
N LYS A 164 -5.90 -2.77 -12.20
CA LYS A 164 -6.90 -3.68 -12.78
C LYS A 164 -7.21 -4.80 -11.82
N PHE A 165 -8.42 -5.33 -11.92
CA PHE A 165 -8.86 -6.50 -11.19
C PHE A 165 -9.00 -7.63 -12.21
N LEU A 166 -8.38 -8.78 -11.92
CA LEU A 166 -8.51 -9.97 -12.74
C LEU A 166 -9.00 -11.13 -11.88
N PRO A 167 -9.80 -12.06 -12.44
CA PRO A 167 -10.06 -13.33 -11.80
C PRO A 167 -8.75 -14.01 -11.42
N ARG A 168 -8.70 -14.66 -10.25
CA ARG A 168 -7.49 -15.30 -9.72
C ARG A 168 -6.84 -16.22 -10.74
N GLU A 169 -7.62 -17.04 -11.42
CA GLU A 169 -7.10 -17.97 -12.43
C GLU A 169 -6.42 -17.26 -13.61
N GLU A 170 -6.88 -16.07 -13.99
CA GLU A 170 -6.27 -15.27 -15.05
C GLU A 170 -5.02 -14.53 -14.55
N ALA A 171 -5.10 -13.95 -13.36
CA ALA A 171 -3.95 -13.29 -12.72
C ALA A 171 -2.76 -14.25 -12.60
N PHE A 172 -3.00 -15.50 -12.19
CA PHE A 172 -1.94 -16.51 -12.04
C PHE A 172 -1.34 -17.02 -13.36
N LYS A 173 -1.93 -16.67 -14.51
CA LYS A 173 -1.32 -16.91 -15.84
C LYS A 173 -0.30 -15.85 -16.22
N ILE A 174 -0.29 -14.69 -15.54
CA ILE A 174 0.67 -13.62 -15.80
C ILE A 174 2.03 -14.02 -15.20
N PRO A 175 3.09 -14.15 -16.01
CA PRO A 175 4.41 -14.51 -15.52
C PRO A 175 4.91 -13.51 -14.48
N ASP A 176 5.47 -14.05 -13.39
CA ASP A 176 6.11 -13.30 -12.32
C ASP A 176 5.26 -12.18 -11.69
N LEU A 177 3.93 -12.26 -11.77
CA LEU A 177 3.00 -11.30 -11.15
C LEU A 177 3.22 -11.18 -9.63
N ILE A 178 3.76 -12.24 -9.02
CA ILE A 178 4.11 -12.27 -7.60
C ILE A 178 5.63 -12.17 -7.50
N ARG A 179 6.12 -10.97 -7.14
CA ARG A 179 7.56 -10.67 -6.99
C ARG A 179 8.11 -11.05 -5.62
N THR A 180 7.23 -11.34 -4.67
CA THR A 180 7.60 -11.82 -3.35
C THR A 180 7.92 -13.31 -3.39
N LYS A 181 8.95 -13.72 -2.66
CA LYS A 181 9.35 -15.13 -2.57
C LYS A 181 8.26 -16.05 -2.01
N ILE A 182 7.39 -15.50 -1.17
CA ILE A 182 6.20 -16.18 -0.65
C ILE A 182 4.99 -15.58 -1.35
N ASN A 183 4.08 -16.43 -1.84
CA ASN A 183 2.78 -15.96 -2.31
C ASN A 183 1.96 -15.46 -1.12
N LEU A 184 1.78 -14.14 -1.04
CA LEU A 184 1.02 -13.50 0.03
C LEU A 184 -0.49 -13.40 -0.29
N LEU A 185 -0.95 -13.84 -1.46
CA LEU A 185 -2.35 -13.81 -1.84
C LEU A 185 -3.15 -14.89 -1.08
N PRO A 186 -4.08 -14.50 -0.19
CA PRO A 186 -4.92 -15.46 0.50
C PRO A 186 -5.70 -16.36 -0.48
N PRO A 187 -5.95 -17.63 -0.13
CA PRO A 187 -6.59 -18.58 -1.05
C PRO A 187 -8.06 -18.24 -1.35
N ASN A 188 -8.72 -17.49 -0.47
CA ASN A 188 -10.11 -17.06 -0.62
C ASN A 188 -10.29 -15.81 -1.51
N ILE A 189 -9.22 -15.17 -1.97
CA ILE A 189 -9.30 -14.05 -2.90
C ILE A 189 -9.61 -14.57 -4.31
N GLN A 190 -10.83 -14.26 -4.78
CA GLN A 190 -11.33 -14.64 -6.11
C GLN A 190 -10.91 -13.65 -7.21
N GLU A 191 -10.82 -12.36 -6.90
CA GLU A 191 -10.29 -11.34 -7.80
C GLU A 191 -8.99 -10.75 -7.24
N VAL A 192 -7.94 -10.77 -8.05
CA VAL A 192 -6.62 -10.24 -7.70
C VAL A 192 -6.51 -8.82 -8.23
N ARG A 193 -6.24 -7.89 -7.31
CA ARG A 193 -5.87 -6.51 -7.66
C ARG A 193 -4.44 -6.49 -8.16
N ILE A 194 -4.26 -5.92 -9.35
CA ILE A 194 -2.97 -5.82 -10.03
C ILE A 194 -2.64 -4.34 -10.21
N VAL A 195 -1.44 -3.97 -9.81
CA VAL A 195 -0.86 -2.65 -10.03
C VAL A 195 0.24 -2.78 -11.08
N GLU A 196 0.19 -1.92 -12.08
CA GLU A 196 1.18 -1.89 -13.15
C GLU A 196 1.77 -0.49 -13.28
N ILE A 197 3.09 -0.38 -13.09
CA ILE A 197 3.86 0.76 -13.55
C ILE A 197 4.18 0.49 -15.02
N VAL A 198 3.47 1.17 -15.93
CA VAL A 198 3.44 0.79 -17.36
C VAL A 198 4.85 0.76 -17.95
N GLY A 199 5.23 -0.43 -18.43
CA GLY A 199 6.54 -0.71 -19.03
C GLY A 199 7.72 -0.79 -18.05
N LEU A 200 7.46 -1.02 -16.76
CA LEU A 200 8.48 -1.31 -15.75
C LEU A 200 8.14 -2.52 -14.88
N ASP A 201 6.95 -2.52 -14.27
CA ASP A 201 6.61 -3.48 -13.22
C ASP A 201 5.12 -3.79 -13.21
N ILE A 202 4.77 -5.04 -12.93
CA ILE A 202 3.40 -5.52 -12.80
C ILE A 202 3.34 -6.50 -11.63
N GLN A 203 2.51 -6.17 -10.61
CA GLN A 203 2.44 -6.94 -9.38
C GLN A 203 1.01 -7.10 -8.88
N ALA A 204 0.73 -8.26 -8.27
CA ALA A 204 -0.43 -8.40 -7.41
C ALA A 204 -0.19 -7.60 -6.12
N ASP A 205 -0.92 -6.49 -5.95
CA ASP A 205 -0.76 -5.60 -4.80
C ASP A 205 -2.12 -5.05 -4.33
N GLY A 206 -2.27 -4.99 -3.01
CA GLY A 206 -3.48 -4.50 -2.35
C GLY A 206 -3.37 -3.07 -1.81
N GLY A 207 -2.21 -2.43 -1.86
CA GLY A 207 -1.99 -1.09 -1.33
C GLY A 207 -2.37 0.05 -2.27
N THR A 208 -2.18 1.27 -1.78
CA THR A 208 -2.55 2.49 -2.50
C THR A 208 -1.33 3.06 -3.23
N HIS A 209 -1.51 3.51 -4.47
CA HIS A 209 -0.45 4.04 -5.32
C HIS A 209 -0.80 5.41 -5.87
N VAL A 210 0.23 6.20 -6.18
CA VAL A 210 0.06 7.39 -7.02
C VAL A 210 -0.22 6.98 -8.47
N SER A 211 -0.82 7.86 -9.25
CA SER A 211 -1.25 7.62 -10.63
C SER A 211 -0.13 7.75 -11.65
N ASN A 212 0.95 8.46 -11.32
CA ASN A 212 2.08 8.64 -12.19
C ASN A 212 3.40 8.66 -11.40
N THR A 213 4.50 8.19 -12.00
CA THR A 213 5.82 8.19 -11.33
C THR A 213 6.31 9.61 -11.03
N ILE A 214 5.82 10.64 -11.72
CA ILE A 214 6.13 12.04 -11.42
C ILE A 214 5.61 12.47 -10.04
N ASP A 215 4.51 11.89 -9.56
CA ASP A 215 3.89 12.22 -8.28
C ASP A 215 4.73 11.75 -7.09
N ILE A 216 5.71 10.88 -7.33
CA ILE A 216 6.60 10.35 -6.28
C ILE A 216 7.55 11.44 -5.79
N GLY A 217 8.01 12.33 -6.67
CA GLY A 217 9.16 13.20 -6.42
C GLY A 217 10.47 12.44 -6.61
N LYS A 218 11.41 12.56 -5.68
CA LYS A 218 12.71 11.88 -5.74
C LYS A 218 12.75 10.68 -4.82
N ILE A 219 13.41 9.61 -5.26
CA ILE A 219 13.70 8.44 -4.44
C ILE A 219 15.19 8.45 -4.13
N ARG A 220 15.59 8.32 -2.86
CA ARG A 220 17.00 8.21 -2.48
C ARG A 220 17.27 6.94 -1.70
N ILE A 221 18.24 6.15 -2.14
CA ILE A 221 18.84 5.07 -1.35
C ILE A 221 19.73 5.71 -0.29
N ILE A 222 19.32 5.58 0.97
CA ILE A 222 20.00 6.18 2.13
C ILE A 222 20.85 5.18 2.90
N GLY A 223 20.78 3.90 2.54
CA GLY A 223 21.61 2.88 3.19
C GLY A 223 21.37 1.48 2.66
N HIS A 224 22.35 0.63 2.90
CA HIS A 224 22.29 -0.80 2.64
C HIS A 224 22.81 -1.58 3.86
N GLU A 225 22.28 -2.79 4.06
CA GLU A 225 22.61 -3.62 5.22
C GLU A 225 22.56 -5.10 4.84
N SER A 226 23.53 -5.90 5.30
CA SER A 226 23.44 -7.36 5.23
C SER A 226 22.61 -7.90 6.39
N LYS A 227 21.51 -8.61 6.09
CA LYS A 227 20.64 -9.29 7.08
C LYS A 227 20.94 -10.79 7.20
N GLY A 228 22.00 -11.26 6.56
CA GLY A 228 22.41 -12.66 6.53
C GLY A 228 22.99 -13.04 5.17
N LYS A 229 23.38 -14.32 5.04
CA LYS A 229 24.11 -14.82 3.86
C LYS A 229 23.41 -14.49 2.53
N ARG A 230 22.07 -14.65 2.46
CA ARG A 230 21.27 -14.43 1.24
C ARG A 230 20.17 -13.38 1.41
N ASN A 231 20.27 -12.48 2.39
CA ASN A 231 19.26 -11.45 2.59
C ASN A 231 19.92 -10.10 2.78
N LYS A 232 19.69 -9.19 1.84
CA LYS A 232 20.27 -7.83 1.85
C LYS A 232 19.16 -6.81 1.78
N ARG A 233 19.33 -5.72 2.52
CA ARG A 233 18.34 -4.66 2.68
C ARG A 233 18.82 -3.39 2.02
N LEU A 234 17.93 -2.74 1.28
CA LEU A 234 18.04 -1.34 0.89
C LEU A 234 17.07 -0.51 1.70
N ARG A 235 17.48 0.70 2.07
CA ARG A 235 16.64 1.72 2.73
C ARG A 235 16.49 2.90 1.80
N ILE A 236 15.26 3.36 1.63
CA ILE A 236 14.95 4.51 0.78
C ILE A 236 14.21 5.59 1.55
N THR A 237 14.37 6.82 1.07
CA THR A 237 13.51 7.97 1.40
C THR A 237 12.86 8.48 0.13
N VAL A 238 11.72 9.13 0.29
CA VAL A 238 11.02 9.85 -0.78
C VAL A 238 11.00 11.32 -0.42
N GLU A 239 11.43 12.16 -1.35
CA GLU A 239 11.51 13.61 -1.19
C GLU A 239 10.69 14.30 -2.28
N ASP A 240 10.36 15.57 -2.07
CA ASP A 240 9.72 16.38 -3.11
C ASP A 240 10.65 16.61 -4.31
N ALA A 241 10.05 16.90 -5.47
CA ALA A 241 10.82 17.31 -6.64
C ALA A 241 11.40 18.73 -6.42
N ASP A 242 12.53 19.02 -7.08
CA ASP A 242 13.10 20.39 -7.09
C ASP A 242 12.24 21.34 -7.94
#